data_AF-A0AAP4R9L8-F1
#
_entry.id   AF-A0AAP4R9L8-F1
#
_cell.length_a   1.000
_cell.length_b   1.000
_cell.length_c   1.000
_cell.angle_alpha   90.00
_cell.angle_beta   90.00
_cell.angle_gamma   90.00
#
_symmetry.space_group_name_H-M   'P 1'
#
loop_
_entity.id
_entity.type
_entity.pdbx_description
1 polymer ?
#
loop_
_entity_poly.entity_id
_entity_poly.type
_entity_poly.pdbx_seq_one_letter_code
_entity_poly.pdbx_strand_id
1 'polypeptide(L)'
;MSIVGVDTNHPATASLIDLATNLLGNRPAFWGRYFKGPHNPSPIQYQAGQESSLLFNSGIRVLCIARQTLRVGGSASDGTSDAIKNMAAIVDSFGLSYLKGLGIAPLIFLDVEPDTPLSAEYFTGWSAALLQQGPGPLGQTQRFTPAIYINHGDSSSWTNLSTAIGGGATCFGAWVARYGSRTGAEGPPPWVDSQVQPDAPVAAPCPIVGWQYAGDYEDVLDFSTTPPNDWAERMLELLIPPSVPS
;
A
#
# COMPACT_ATOMS: atom_id res chain seq x y z
N MET A 1 5.65 11.33 -16.04
CA MET A 1 6.74 10.31 -15.99
C MET A 1 6.36 9.30 -14.93
N SER A 2 6.72 8.02 -15.10
CA SER A 2 6.53 7.04 -14.02
C SER A 2 7.45 7.33 -12.85
N ILE A 3 7.01 6.99 -11.65
CA ILE A 3 7.89 6.90 -10.48
C ILE A 3 8.07 5.43 -10.10
N VAL A 4 9.19 5.14 -9.47
CA VAL A 4 9.53 3.82 -8.96
C VAL A 4 9.55 3.83 -7.44
N GLY A 5 9.24 2.69 -6.87
CA GLY A 5 9.32 2.49 -5.44
C GLY A 5 9.67 1.05 -5.12
N VAL A 6 9.85 0.81 -3.84
CA VAL A 6 10.22 -0.47 -3.28
C VAL A 6 9.27 -0.79 -2.15
N ASP A 7 9.07 -2.06 -1.84
CA ASP A 7 8.52 -2.47 -0.55
C ASP A 7 9.30 -3.67 0.01
N THR A 8 9.14 -3.90 1.32
CA THR A 8 9.93 -4.87 2.07
C THR A 8 9.15 -5.37 3.28
N ASN A 9 9.46 -6.59 3.74
CA ASN A 9 8.91 -7.19 4.95
C ASN A 9 9.83 -7.04 6.19
N HIS A 10 10.75 -6.08 6.18
CA HIS A 10 11.65 -5.75 7.29
C HIS A 10 12.01 -4.26 7.22
N PRO A 11 12.64 -3.67 8.25
CA PRO A 11 12.92 -2.25 8.28
C PRO A 11 13.82 -1.80 7.13
N ALA A 12 13.48 -0.68 6.49
CA ALA A 12 14.36 -0.02 5.54
C ALA A 12 15.70 0.34 6.21
N THR A 13 16.79 0.04 5.51
CA THR A 13 18.15 0.37 5.95
C THR A 13 18.89 1.14 4.85
N ALA A 14 19.97 1.84 5.22
CA ALA A 14 20.76 2.59 4.25
C ALA A 14 21.28 1.67 3.13
N SER A 15 21.74 0.46 3.46
CA SER A 15 22.23 -0.50 2.46
C SER A 15 21.13 -0.95 1.50
N LEU A 16 19.89 -1.12 1.97
CA LEU A 16 18.77 -1.46 1.10
C LEU A 16 18.36 -0.31 0.19
N ILE A 17 18.38 0.92 0.71
CA ILE A 17 18.12 2.12 -0.10
C ILE A 17 19.21 2.27 -1.18
N ASP A 18 20.48 2.07 -0.83
CA ASP A 18 21.59 2.15 -1.77
C ASP A 18 21.50 1.05 -2.84
N LEU A 19 21.20 -0.19 -2.43
CA LEU A 19 20.98 -1.31 -3.35
C LEU A 19 19.83 -1.01 -4.32
N ALA A 20 18.66 -0.63 -3.80
CA ALA A 20 17.51 -0.24 -4.63
C ALA A 20 17.84 0.91 -5.57
N THR A 21 18.57 1.93 -5.10
CA THR A 21 18.99 3.08 -5.91
C THR A 21 19.88 2.65 -7.08
N ASN A 22 20.80 1.73 -6.84
CA ASN A 22 21.68 1.20 -7.88
C ASN A 22 20.90 0.39 -8.93
N LEU A 23 19.95 -0.44 -8.50
CA LEU A 23 19.17 -1.31 -9.39
C LEU A 23 18.16 -0.51 -10.23
N LEU A 24 17.54 0.53 -9.64
CA LEU A 24 16.58 1.39 -10.31
C LEU A 24 17.26 2.48 -11.18
N GLY A 25 18.54 2.77 -10.95
CA GLY A 25 19.26 3.88 -11.55
C GLY A 25 18.91 5.25 -10.97
N ASN A 26 17.97 5.29 -10.04
CA ASN A 26 17.58 6.46 -9.26
C ASN A 26 17.04 6.03 -7.89
N ARG A 27 16.98 6.97 -6.96
CA ARG A 27 16.45 6.70 -5.62
C ARG A 27 14.94 6.38 -5.70
N PRO A 28 14.44 5.36 -4.99
CA PRO A 28 13.01 5.10 -4.88
C PRO A 28 12.25 6.34 -4.41
N ALA A 29 11.11 6.65 -5.04
CA ALA A 29 10.25 7.75 -4.61
C ALA A 29 9.41 7.39 -3.37
N PHE A 30 9.13 6.09 -3.20
CA PHE A 30 8.40 5.56 -2.06
C PHE A 30 8.94 4.21 -1.57
N TRP A 31 8.63 3.91 -0.31
CA TRP A 31 8.91 2.64 0.35
C TRP A 31 7.63 2.08 0.99
N GLY A 32 7.16 0.94 0.52
CA GLY A 32 6.00 0.24 1.05
C GLY A 32 6.33 -0.46 2.35
N ARG A 33 5.52 -0.20 3.39
CA ARG A 33 5.68 -0.76 4.73
C ARG A 33 4.34 -1.14 5.32
N TYR A 34 4.36 -2.21 6.12
CA TYR A 34 3.14 -2.82 6.62
C TYR A 34 2.65 -2.20 7.93
N PHE A 35 1.32 -2.16 8.07
CA PHE A 35 0.59 -1.71 9.25
C PHE A 35 -0.52 -2.72 9.54
N LYS A 36 -0.45 -3.44 10.67
CA LYS A 36 -1.45 -4.44 11.08
C LYS A 36 -2.23 -4.03 12.33
N GLY A 37 -1.54 -3.42 13.28
CA GLY A 37 -2.11 -2.93 14.54
C GLY A 37 -1.08 -2.12 15.33
N PRO A 38 -1.52 -1.26 16.27
CA PRO A 38 -0.62 -0.38 17.02
C PRO A 38 0.36 -1.18 17.89
N HIS A 39 1.51 -0.57 18.18
CA HIS A 39 2.55 -1.13 19.06
C HIS A 39 3.06 -2.53 18.67
N ASN A 40 2.97 -2.92 17.40
CA ASN A 40 3.40 -4.24 16.99
C ASN A 40 4.91 -4.25 16.71
N PRO A 41 5.71 -5.04 17.46
CA PRO A 41 7.16 -5.03 17.35
C PRO A 41 7.70 -5.88 16.19
N SER A 42 6.83 -6.51 15.40
CA SER A 42 7.25 -7.33 14.27
C SER A 42 8.03 -6.49 13.26
N PRO A 43 9.23 -6.92 12.82
CA PRO A 43 10.02 -6.18 11.84
C PRO A 43 9.30 -6.02 10.49
N ILE A 44 8.31 -6.89 10.22
CA ILE A 44 7.43 -6.78 9.06
C ILE A 44 6.73 -5.43 9.01
N GLN A 45 6.37 -4.87 10.17
CA GLN A 45 5.71 -3.58 10.24
C GLN A 45 6.68 -2.42 10.29
N TYR A 46 6.20 -1.27 9.86
CA TYR A 46 6.94 -0.03 9.93
C TYR A 46 7.48 0.25 11.34
N GLN A 47 8.78 0.40 11.46
CA GLN A 47 9.50 0.70 12.70
C GLN A 47 9.93 2.17 12.68
N ALA A 48 9.06 3.07 13.12
CA ALA A 48 9.31 4.52 13.07
C ALA A 48 10.66 4.93 13.69
N GLY A 49 11.06 4.31 14.81
CA GLY A 49 12.34 4.59 15.47
C GLY A 49 13.59 4.14 14.70
N GLN A 50 13.44 3.28 13.68
CA GLN A 50 14.54 2.78 12.84
C GLN A 50 14.51 3.40 11.45
N GLU A 51 13.32 3.63 10.89
CA GLU A 51 13.13 3.93 9.48
C GLU A 51 12.86 5.42 9.21
N SER A 52 12.19 6.14 10.12
CA SER A 52 11.62 7.47 9.79
C SER A 52 12.67 8.50 9.38
N SER A 53 13.74 8.68 10.18
CA SER A 53 14.79 9.65 9.85
C SER A 53 15.54 9.27 8.58
N LEU A 54 15.77 7.98 8.35
CA LEU A 54 16.47 7.48 7.17
C LEU A 54 15.66 7.76 5.90
N LEU A 55 14.38 7.40 5.89
CA LEU A 55 13.49 7.62 4.76
C LEU A 55 13.27 9.12 4.52
N PHE A 56 13.14 9.92 5.59
CA PHE A 56 13.01 11.39 5.49
C PHE A 56 14.23 12.02 4.84
N ASN A 57 15.44 11.72 5.34
CA ASN A 57 16.69 12.26 4.81
C ASN A 57 16.94 11.81 3.37
N SER A 58 16.41 10.65 2.99
CA SER A 58 16.45 10.13 1.63
C SER A 58 15.37 10.74 0.73
N GLY A 59 14.41 11.49 1.26
CA GLY A 59 13.29 12.04 0.50
C GLY A 59 12.29 10.98 0.02
N ILE A 60 12.25 9.83 0.69
CA ILE A 60 11.41 8.68 0.32
C ILE A 60 10.12 8.75 1.13
N ARG A 61 8.97 8.66 0.46
CA ARG A 61 7.64 8.62 1.10
C ARG A 61 7.30 7.21 1.58
N VAL A 62 6.50 7.09 2.63
CA VAL A 62 5.99 5.79 3.11
C VAL A 62 4.67 5.47 2.42
N LEU A 63 4.62 4.32 1.74
CA LEU A 63 3.40 3.71 1.21
C LEU A 63 2.83 2.75 2.24
N CYS A 64 1.58 2.97 2.66
CA CYS A 64 0.96 2.20 3.73
C CYS A 64 0.31 0.91 3.19
N ILE A 65 0.73 -0.24 3.71
CA ILE A 65 0.18 -1.55 3.35
C ILE A 65 -0.56 -2.13 4.56
N ALA A 66 -1.87 -2.35 4.44
CA ALA A 66 -2.68 -2.95 5.49
C ALA A 66 -2.55 -4.49 5.46
N ARG A 67 -1.72 -5.03 6.36
CA ARG A 67 -1.40 -6.46 6.42
C ARG A 67 -2.50 -7.28 7.11
N GLN A 68 -3.55 -7.64 6.38
CA GLN A 68 -4.66 -8.46 6.88
C GLN A 68 -4.96 -9.67 5.98
N THR A 69 -3.99 -10.10 5.16
CA THR A 69 -4.11 -11.16 4.14
C THR A 69 -4.90 -12.39 4.59
N LEU A 70 -4.64 -12.93 5.79
CA LEU A 70 -5.35 -14.12 6.30
C LEU A 70 -6.80 -13.87 6.77
N ARG A 71 -7.30 -12.64 6.68
CA ARG A 71 -8.62 -12.22 7.19
C ARG A 71 -9.51 -11.59 6.12
N VAL A 72 -8.97 -11.30 4.93
CA VAL A 72 -9.68 -10.54 3.89
C VAL A 72 -10.89 -11.27 3.30
N GLY A 73 -11.00 -12.58 3.49
CA GLY A 73 -12.20 -13.37 3.18
C GLY A 73 -13.32 -13.29 4.24
N GLY A 74 -13.17 -12.45 5.27
CA GLY A 74 -14.07 -12.36 6.41
C GLY A 74 -15.34 -11.54 6.19
N SER A 75 -16.00 -11.17 7.28
CA SER A 75 -17.24 -10.37 7.25
C SER A 75 -16.98 -8.86 7.12
N ALA A 76 -18.03 -8.08 6.88
CA ALA A 76 -17.95 -6.62 6.97
C ALA A 76 -17.48 -6.13 8.34
N SER A 77 -17.92 -6.77 9.43
CA SER A 77 -17.45 -6.43 10.78
C SER A 77 -15.97 -6.73 10.99
N ASP A 78 -15.44 -7.79 10.37
CA ASP A 78 -14.00 -8.07 10.39
C ASP A 78 -13.24 -6.97 9.66
N GLY A 79 -13.69 -6.59 8.46
CA GLY A 79 -13.10 -5.51 7.66
C GLY A 79 -13.08 -4.18 8.41
N THR A 80 -14.19 -3.79 9.05
CA THR A 80 -14.25 -2.57 9.87
C THR A 80 -13.28 -2.64 11.06
N SER A 81 -13.26 -3.75 11.80
CA SER A 81 -12.37 -3.93 12.96
C SER A 81 -10.90 -3.83 12.56
N ASP A 82 -10.53 -4.43 11.43
CA ASP A 82 -9.15 -4.44 10.96
C ASP A 82 -8.73 -3.09 10.37
N ALA A 83 -9.60 -2.39 9.64
CA ALA A 83 -9.36 -1.02 9.18
C ALA A 83 -9.03 -0.09 10.36
N ILE A 84 -9.78 -0.21 11.47
CA ILE A 84 -9.53 0.56 12.69
C ILE A 84 -8.13 0.28 13.24
N LYS A 85 -7.69 -0.98 13.28
CA LYS A 85 -6.33 -1.34 13.73
C LYS A 85 -5.26 -0.82 12.78
N ASN A 86 -5.48 -0.88 11.46
CA ASN A 86 -4.54 -0.34 10.47
C ASN A 86 -4.37 1.18 10.65
N MET A 87 -5.49 1.92 10.77
CA MET A 87 -5.46 3.37 11.03
C MET A 87 -4.76 3.70 12.35
N ALA A 88 -5.06 2.96 13.42
CA ALA A 88 -4.42 3.15 14.72
C ALA A 88 -2.90 2.94 14.64
N ALA A 89 -2.43 1.93 13.89
CA ALA A 89 -1.01 1.67 13.71
C ALA A 89 -0.27 2.81 12.97
N ILE A 90 -0.91 3.39 11.96
CA ILE A 90 -0.36 4.54 11.23
C ILE A 90 -0.32 5.76 12.15
N VAL A 91 -1.40 6.03 12.90
CA VAL A 91 -1.45 7.14 13.87
C VAL A 91 -0.41 6.96 14.98
N ASP A 92 -0.21 5.74 15.48
CA ASP A 92 0.82 5.42 16.47
C ASP A 92 2.23 5.70 15.95
N SER A 93 2.48 5.37 14.68
CA SER A 93 3.80 5.51 14.05
C SER A 93 4.18 6.96 13.73
N PHE A 94 3.23 7.77 13.27
CA PHE A 94 3.52 9.13 12.77
C PHE A 94 3.02 10.24 13.69
N GLY A 95 2.06 9.94 14.56
CA GLY A 95 1.38 10.93 15.39
C GLY A 95 0.23 11.62 14.66
N LEU A 96 -0.91 11.75 15.35
CA LEU A 96 -2.12 12.34 14.78
C LEU A 96 -1.94 13.80 14.36
N SER A 97 -1.27 14.62 15.17
CA SER A 97 -1.03 16.03 14.87
C SER A 97 -0.18 16.21 13.62
N TYR A 98 0.80 15.34 13.42
CA TYR A 98 1.64 15.35 12.23
C TYR A 98 0.81 15.03 10.98
N LEU A 99 0.07 13.92 10.99
CA LEU A 99 -0.79 13.52 9.88
C LEU A 99 -1.82 14.60 9.51
N LYS A 100 -2.43 15.25 10.51
CA LYS A 100 -3.32 16.39 10.28
C LYS A 100 -2.60 17.61 9.70
N GLY A 101 -1.39 17.90 10.18
CA GLY A 101 -0.57 19.01 9.69
C GLY A 101 -0.16 18.86 8.22
N LEU A 102 -0.08 17.62 7.71
CA LEU A 102 0.13 17.35 6.29
C LEU A 102 -1.10 17.71 5.43
N GLY A 103 -2.30 17.74 6.00
CA GLY A 103 -3.53 18.02 5.25
C GLY A 103 -3.92 16.92 4.25
N ILE A 104 -3.34 15.72 4.36
CA ILE A 104 -3.60 14.60 3.46
C ILE A 104 -4.53 13.56 4.10
N ALA A 105 -5.17 12.74 3.26
CA ALA A 105 -5.81 11.49 3.68
C ALA A 105 -4.95 10.32 3.16
N PRO A 106 -4.07 9.73 3.99
CA PRO A 106 -3.06 8.79 3.49
C PRO A 106 -3.68 7.61 2.74
N LEU A 107 -3.06 7.25 1.61
CA LEU A 107 -3.44 6.07 0.81
C LEU A 107 -2.99 4.79 1.51
N ILE A 108 -3.92 3.87 1.73
CA ILE A 108 -3.66 2.56 2.34
C ILE A 108 -4.06 1.48 1.35
N PHE A 109 -3.13 0.62 0.98
CA PHE A 109 -3.39 -0.56 0.15
C PHE A 109 -3.72 -1.76 1.05
N LEU A 110 -4.92 -2.32 0.91
CA LEU A 110 -5.25 -3.60 1.53
C LEU A 110 -4.46 -4.72 0.84
N ASP A 111 -3.67 -5.45 1.62
CA ASP A 111 -2.89 -6.58 1.16
C ASP A 111 -3.79 -7.80 0.94
N VAL A 112 -4.03 -8.16 -0.33
CA VAL A 112 -4.83 -9.32 -0.74
C VAL A 112 -3.97 -10.29 -1.53
N GLU A 113 -3.87 -11.51 -1.01
CA GLU A 113 -3.10 -12.60 -1.61
C GLU A 113 -4.03 -13.75 -2.06
N PRO A 114 -3.67 -14.49 -3.13
CA PRO A 114 -4.55 -15.52 -3.73
C PRO A 114 -4.99 -16.64 -2.78
N ASP A 115 -4.19 -16.94 -1.75
CA ASP A 115 -4.47 -18.01 -0.78
C ASP A 115 -5.67 -17.70 0.13
N THR A 116 -6.05 -16.43 0.25
CA THR A 116 -7.25 -16.00 0.98
C THR A 116 -7.96 -14.94 0.14
N PRO A 117 -8.85 -15.36 -0.78
CA PRO A 117 -9.56 -14.42 -1.65
C PRO A 117 -10.36 -13.40 -0.85
N LEU A 118 -10.40 -12.17 -1.34
CA LEU A 118 -11.16 -11.06 -0.78
C LEU A 118 -12.67 -11.38 -0.74
N SER A 119 -13.33 -11.11 0.38
CA SER A 119 -14.80 -11.02 0.44
C SER A 119 -15.27 -9.61 0.07
N ALA A 120 -16.40 -9.52 -0.64
CA ALA A 120 -17.02 -8.25 -0.96
C ALA A 120 -17.50 -7.51 0.32
N GLU A 121 -18.05 -8.26 1.29
CA GLU A 121 -18.48 -7.74 2.58
C GLU A 121 -17.28 -7.19 3.37
N TYR A 122 -16.17 -7.92 3.43
CA TYR A 122 -14.95 -7.47 4.09
C TYR A 122 -14.47 -6.13 3.53
N PHE A 123 -14.32 -6.02 2.21
CA PHE A 123 -13.86 -4.78 1.57
C PHE A 123 -14.85 -3.62 1.80
N THR A 124 -16.15 -3.90 1.80
CA THR A 124 -17.19 -2.90 2.08
C THR A 124 -17.02 -2.34 3.49
N GLY A 125 -16.89 -3.19 4.51
CA GLY A 125 -16.69 -2.76 5.89
C GLY A 125 -15.34 -2.06 6.12
N TRP A 126 -14.27 -2.54 5.47
CA TRP A 126 -12.92 -1.98 5.58
C TRP A 126 -12.82 -0.59 4.95
N SER A 127 -13.27 -0.45 3.69
CA SER A 127 -13.22 0.83 2.97
C SER A 127 -14.10 1.91 3.62
N ALA A 128 -15.31 1.54 4.08
CA ALA A 128 -16.21 2.46 4.77
C ALA A 128 -15.57 3.01 6.07
N ALA A 129 -14.90 2.15 6.84
CA ALA A 129 -14.25 2.55 8.08
C ALA A 129 -13.09 3.56 7.86
N LEU A 130 -12.29 3.38 6.79
CA LEU A 130 -11.21 4.32 6.45
C LEU A 130 -11.73 5.72 6.10
N LEU A 131 -12.90 5.79 5.46
CA LEU A 131 -13.54 7.05 5.07
C LEU A 131 -14.25 7.75 6.23
N GLN A 132 -14.85 6.99 7.14
CA GLN A 132 -15.70 7.51 8.22
C GLN A 132 -14.94 8.12 9.40
N GLN A 133 -13.60 8.07 9.40
CA GLN A 133 -12.68 8.54 10.43
C GLN A 133 -12.41 7.50 11.53
N GLY A 134 -11.14 7.10 11.69
CA GLY A 134 -10.71 6.16 12.72
C GLY A 134 -10.77 6.75 14.14
N PRO A 135 -10.86 5.91 15.19
CA PRO A 135 -10.87 6.36 16.58
C PRO A 135 -9.47 6.87 16.98
N GLY A 136 -9.25 8.17 16.89
CA GLY A 136 -8.13 8.81 17.58
C GLY A 136 -8.41 8.95 19.08
N PRO A 137 -7.37 9.05 19.93
CA PRO A 137 -7.55 9.49 21.30
C PRO A 137 -8.35 10.81 21.33
N LEU A 138 -9.32 10.92 22.24
CA LEU A 138 -10.09 12.15 22.49
C LEU A 138 -11.03 12.61 21.34
N GLY A 139 -11.50 11.70 20.48
CA GLY A 139 -12.49 12.03 19.45
C GLY A 139 -11.94 12.84 18.28
N GLN A 140 -10.61 12.90 18.13
CA GLN A 140 -9.96 13.52 16.98
C GLN A 140 -9.85 12.54 15.82
N THR A 141 -10.12 13.04 14.62
CA THR A 141 -10.36 12.21 13.44
C THR A 141 -9.34 12.46 12.32
N GLN A 142 -8.79 11.39 11.75
CA GLN A 142 -7.99 11.38 10.52
C GLN A 142 -8.71 10.50 9.48
N ARG A 143 -8.82 10.99 8.25
CA ARG A 143 -9.35 10.20 7.12
C ARG A 143 -8.22 9.47 6.41
N PHE A 144 -8.54 8.34 5.83
CA PHE A 144 -7.63 7.55 5.02
C PHE A 144 -8.30 7.19 3.70
N THR A 145 -7.48 6.92 2.70
CA THR A 145 -7.92 6.66 1.34
C THR A 145 -7.80 5.15 1.06
N PRO A 146 -8.92 4.42 0.90
CA PRO A 146 -8.88 2.98 0.66
C PRO A 146 -8.37 2.65 -0.74
N ALA A 147 -7.40 1.75 -0.82
CA ALA A 147 -6.86 1.16 -2.06
C ALA A 147 -6.60 -0.34 -1.83
N ILE A 148 -6.23 -1.06 -2.89
CA ILE A 148 -6.02 -2.50 -2.84
C ILE A 148 -4.70 -2.90 -3.49
N TYR A 149 -3.92 -3.73 -2.82
CA TYR A 149 -2.87 -4.52 -3.43
C TYR A 149 -3.46 -5.89 -3.77
N ILE A 150 -3.33 -6.33 -5.03
CA ILE A 150 -4.02 -7.53 -5.51
C ILE A 150 -3.23 -8.20 -6.63
N ASN A 151 -3.23 -9.53 -6.64
CA ASN A 151 -2.61 -10.29 -7.72
C ASN A 151 -3.41 -10.17 -9.03
N HIS A 152 -2.71 -9.99 -10.15
CA HIS A 152 -3.31 -9.93 -11.49
C HIS A 152 -4.25 -11.10 -11.80
N GLY A 153 -3.85 -12.33 -11.44
CA GLY A 153 -4.58 -13.56 -11.76
C GLY A 153 -5.65 -13.96 -10.75
N ASP A 154 -5.84 -13.21 -9.65
CA ASP A 154 -6.84 -13.53 -8.63
C ASP A 154 -8.24 -13.05 -9.05
N SER A 155 -8.81 -13.75 -10.03
CA SER A 155 -10.14 -13.46 -10.59
C SER A 155 -11.25 -13.42 -9.55
N SER A 156 -11.13 -14.20 -8.47
CA SER A 156 -12.11 -14.24 -7.38
C SER A 156 -12.09 -12.95 -6.57
N SER A 157 -10.91 -12.50 -6.15
CA SER A 157 -10.77 -11.22 -5.44
C SER A 157 -11.16 -10.03 -6.31
N TRP A 158 -10.82 -10.02 -7.61
CA TRP A 158 -11.25 -8.95 -8.52
C TRP A 158 -12.77 -8.90 -8.70
N THR A 159 -13.42 -10.06 -8.80
CA THR A 159 -14.89 -10.15 -8.88
C THR A 159 -15.54 -9.63 -7.60
N ASN A 160 -15.01 -10.03 -6.44
CA ASN A 160 -15.55 -9.60 -5.15
C ASN A 160 -15.31 -8.11 -4.87
N LEU A 161 -14.16 -7.56 -5.31
CA LEU A 161 -13.92 -6.13 -5.31
C LEU A 161 -14.94 -5.38 -6.18
N SER A 162 -15.24 -5.91 -7.37
CA SER A 162 -16.24 -5.33 -8.28
C SER A 162 -17.64 -5.33 -7.65
N THR A 163 -18.02 -6.42 -6.98
CA THR A 163 -19.27 -6.53 -6.22
C THR A 163 -19.33 -5.49 -5.09
N ALA A 164 -18.26 -5.35 -4.30
CA ALA A 164 -18.20 -4.37 -3.21
C ALA A 164 -18.36 -2.94 -3.74
N ILE A 165 -17.63 -2.57 -4.80
CA ILE A 165 -17.72 -1.23 -5.42
C ILE A 165 -19.09 -0.99 -6.04
N GLY A 166 -19.68 -1.99 -6.71
CA GLY A 166 -21.05 -1.94 -7.21
C GLY A 166 -22.09 -1.76 -6.10
N GLY A 167 -21.78 -2.23 -4.88
CA GLY A 167 -22.55 -2.02 -3.66
C GLY A 167 -22.28 -0.69 -2.93
N GLY A 168 -21.40 0.17 -3.45
CA GLY A 168 -21.08 1.48 -2.89
C GLY A 168 -19.77 1.56 -2.08
N ALA A 169 -18.99 0.48 -2.01
CA ALA A 169 -17.63 0.55 -1.45
C ALA A 169 -16.75 1.48 -2.30
N THR A 170 -15.76 2.11 -1.67
CA THR A 170 -14.81 2.98 -2.38
C THR A 170 -13.46 2.30 -2.50
N CYS A 171 -12.90 2.30 -3.71
CA CYS A 171 -11.50 1.95 -3.96
C CYS A 171 -10.86 3.04 -4.82
N PHE A 172 -9.83 3.69 -4.29
CA PHE A 172 -9.16 4.80 -4.96
C PHE A 172 -8.21 4.32 -6.05
N GLY A 173 -7.64 3.13 -5.90
CA GLY A 173 -6.82 2.51 -6.91
C GLY A 173 -6.32 1.12 -6.52
N ALA A 174 -5.84 0.40 -7.54
CA ALA A 174 -5.22 -0.91 -7.41
C ALA A 174 -3.71 -0.84 -7.67
N TRP A 175 -2.94 -1.46 -6.78
CA TRP A 175 -1.54 -1.78 -6.96
C TRP A 175 -1.45 -3.27 -7.29
N VAL A 176 -1.07 -3.60 -8.53
CA VAL A 176 -1.21 -4.95 -9.05
C VAL A 176 0.10 -5.72 -8.95
N ALA A 177 0.04 -6.93 -8.42
CA ALA A 177 1.19 -7.85 -8.39
C ALA A 177 1.25 -8.70 -9.67
N ARG A 178 2.33 -8.57 -10.43
CA ARG A 178 2.65 -9.45 -11.56
C ARG A 178 4.14 -9.39 -11.91
N TYR A 179 4.89 -10.43 -11.55
CA TYR A 179 6.36 -10.39 -11.57
C TYR A 179 7.02 -10.77 -12.90
N GLY A 180 6.26 -11.35 -13.84
CA GLY A 180 6.83 -11.89 -15.07
C GLY A 180 8.03 -12.80 -14.78
N SER A 181 9.13 -12.64 -15.53
CA SER A 181 10.42 -13.32 -15.28
C SER A 181 11.49 -12.38 -14.72
N ARG A 182 11.09 -11.24 -14.16
CA ARG A 182 12.01 -10.17 -13.75
C ARG A 182 12.49 -10.40 -12.33
N THR A 183 13.75 -10.06 -12.10
CA THR A 183 14.36 -10.08 -10.76
C THR A 183 14.38 -8.69 -10.13
N GLY A 184 14.21 -7.63 -10.92
CA GLY A 184 14.29 -6.24 -10.46
C GLY A 184 15.64 -5.60 -10.79
N ALA A 185 16.69 -6.41 -10.96
CA ALA A 185 18.01 -5.95 -11.39
C ALA A 185 18.05 -5.37 -12.81
N GLU A 186 17.02 -5.64 -13.61
CA GLU A 186 16.86 -5.10 -14.96
C GLU A 186 16.27 -3.69 -14.98
N GLY A 187 15.97 -3.11 -13.81
CA GLY A 187 15.26 -1.84 -13.66
C GLY A 187 13.77 -1.93 -14.00
N PRO A 188 13.03 -0.80 -13.96
CA PRO A 188 11.59 -0.80 -14.18
C PRO A 188 11.23 -1.15 -15.63
N PRO A 189 10.26 -2.05 -15.88
CA PRO A 189 9.72 -2.27 -17.21
C PRO A 189 9.02 -1.03 -17.75
N PRO A 190 8.89 -0.88 -19.08
CA PRO A 190 7.90 0.04 -19.63
C PRO A 190 6.51 -0.36 -19.14
N TRP A 191 5.67 0.63 -18.83
CA TRP A 191 4.29 0.38 -18.46
C TRP A 191 3.51 -0.20 -19.65
N VAL A 192 2.78 -1.30 -19.40
CA VAL A 192 1.92 -1.95 -20.39
C VAL A 192 0.61 -2.30 -19.71
N ASP A 193 -0.51 -1.70 -20.15
CA ASP A 193 -1.81 -1.89 -19.49
C ASP A 193 -2.22 -3.36 -19.41
N SER A 194 -1.99 -4.14 -20.47
CA SER A 194 -2.30 -5.58 -20.48
C SER A 194 -1.44 -6.42 -19.52
N GLN A 195 -0.40 -5.83 -18.91
CA GLN A 195 0.37 -6.47 -17.84
C GLN A 195 -0.24 -6.28 -16.46
N VAL A 196 -1.11 -5.30 -16.28
CA VAL A 196 -1.63 -4.92 -14.96
C VAL A 196 -3.15 -5.05 -14.86
N GLN A 197 -3.86 -5.10 -15.98
CA GLN A 197 -5.30 -5.39 -15.99
C GLN A 197 -5.56 -6.82 -15.49
N PRO A 198 -6.64 -7.08 -14.74
CA PRO A 198 -7.01 -8.44 -14.37
C PRO A 198 -7.21 -9.34 -15.59
N ASP A 199 -7.03 -10.65 -15.38
CA ASP A 199 -7.31 -11.64 -16.42
C ASP A 199 -8.78 -11.61 -16.87
N ALA A 200 -8.98 -11.67 -18.19
CA ALA A 200 -10.31 -11.76 -18.77
C ALA A 200 -11.08 -12.98 -18.22
N PRO A 201 -12.40 -12.89 -18.01
CA PRO A 201 -13.30 -11.81 -18.43
C PRO A 201 -13.46 -10.66 -17.41
N VAL A 202 -12.66 -10.63 -16.34
CA VAL A 202 -12.80 -9.62 -15.28
C VAL A 202 -12.18 -8.29 -15.73
N ALA A 203 -12.79 -7.17 -15.36
CA ALA A 203 -12.26 -5.83 -15.57
C ALA A 203 -11.91 -5.19 -14.23
N ALA A 204 -10.90 -4.31 -14.21
CA ALA A 204 -10.56 -3.57 -13.01
C ALA A 204 -11.72 -2.62 -12.62
N PRO A 205 -12.31 -2.74 -11.42
CA PRO A 205 -13.42 -1.88 -11.00
C PRO A 205 -12.98 -0.51 -10.46
N CYS A 206 -11.67 -0.26 -10.41
CA CYS A 206 -11.06 1.00 -9.99
C CYS A 206 -9.77 1.27 -10.80
N PRO A 207 -9.22 2.49 -10.78
CA PRO A 207 -7.99 2.81 -11.50
C PRO A 207 -6.82 1.92 -11.06
N ILE A 208 -5.97 1.50 -12.00
CA ILE A 208 -4.70 0.87 -11.66
C ILE A 208 -3.65 1.97 -11.49
N VAL A 209 -3.05 2.04 -10.31
CA VAL A 209 -2.18 3.14 -9.89
C VAL A 209 -0.74 2.70 -9.64
N GLY A 210 -0.51 1.39 -9.53
CA GLY A 210 0.82 0.83 -9.35
C GLY A 210 0.92 -0.59 -9.88
N TRP A 211 2.14 -1.03 -10.11
CA TRP A 211 2.49 -2.38 -10.52
C TRP A 211 3.73 -2.83 -9.74
N GLN A 212 3.58 -3.88 -8.91
CA GLN A 212 4.72 -4.62 -8.36
C GLN A 212 5.18 -5.62 -9.43
N TYR A 213 6.30 -5.30 -10.07
CA TYR A 213 6.76 -5.96 -11.30
C TYR A 213 7.89 -6.97 -11.08
N ALA A 214 8.48 -6.98 -9.89
CA ALA A 214 9.46 -7.95 -9.44
C ALA A 214 9.32 -8.07 -7.92
N GLY A 215 9.50 -9.28 -7.40
CA GLY A 215 9.47 -9.56 -5.97
C GLY A 215 10.65 -10.42 -5.55
N ASP A 216 10.92 -10.43 -4.24
CA ASP A 216 11.91 -11.26 -3.57
C ASP A 216 13.34 -11.12 -4.13
N TYR A 217 13.74 -9.94 -4.60
CA TYR A 217 15.15 -9.73 -4.97
C TYR A 217 16.02 -9.80 -3.71
N GLU A 218 16.96 -10.75 -3.73
CA GLU A 218 17.77 -11.12 -2.57
C GLU A 218 16.91 -11.43 -1.32
N ASP A 219 15.72 -12.03 -1.53
CA ASP A 219 14.73 -12.38 -0.49
C ASP A 219 14.21 -11.17 0.31
N VAL A 220 14.32 -9.96 -0.26
CA VAL A 220 14.16 -8.71 0.49
C VAL A 220 13.36 -7.65 -0.26
N LEU A 221 13.74 -7.30 -1.48
CA LEU A 221 13.18 -6.14 -2.20
C LEU A 221 12.12 -6.56 -3.20
N ASP A 222 10.95 -5.94 -3.07
CA ASP A 222 9.93 -5.94 -4.10
C ASP A 222 9.94 -4.58 -4.80
N PHE A 223 9.83 -4.59 -6.13
CA PHE A 223 9.95 -3.39 -6.94
C PHE A 223 8.64 -3.02 -7.61
N SER A 224 8.34 -1.73 -7.54
CA SER A 224 7.10 -1.16 -8.06
C SER A 224 7.31 0.03 -8.98
N THR A 225 6.39 0.20 -9.92
CA THR A 225 6.31 1.36 -10.81
C THR A 225 4.87 1.85 -10.95
N THR A 226 4.69 3.12 -11.30
CA THR A 226 3.38 3.74 -11.58
C THR A 226 3.16 3.89 -13.09
N PRO A 227 1.89 4.05 -13.54
CA PRO A 227 1.65 4.45 -14.92
C PRO A 227 2.31 5.80 -15.22
N PRO A 228 2.72 6.06 -16.47
CA PRO A 228 3.43 7.26 -16.88
C PRO A 228 2.49 8.47 -17.08
N ASN A 229 1.48 8.61 -16.23
CA ASN A 229 0.48 9.68 -16.26
C ASN A 229 0.43 10.43 -14.90
N ASP A 230 -0.65 11.16 -14.66
CA ASP A 230 -0.88 11.98 -13.46
C ASP A 230 -0.95 11.17 -12.16
N TRP A 231 -1.17 9.85 -12.23
CA TRP A 231 -1.16 8.99 -11.05
C TRP A 231 0.18 8.95 -10.32
N ALA A 232 1.30 9.13 -11.02
CA ALA A 232 2.61 9.15 -10.38
C ALA A 232 2.70 10.26 -9.31
N GLU A 233 2.31 11.48 -9.68
CA GLU A 233 2.31 12.65 -8.79
C GLU A 233 1.21 12.52 -7.73
N ARG A 234 -0.01 12.16 -8.17
CA ARG A 234 -1.17 12.01 -7.28
C ARG A 234 -0.95 10.95 -6.21
N MET A 235 -0.26 9.86 -6.53
CA MET A 235 0.07 8.84 -5.55
C MET A 235 1.01 9.42 -4.49
N LEU A 236 2.10 10.08 -4.88
CA LEU A 236 3.06 10.69 -3.95
C LEU A 236 2.44 11.72 -3.00
N GLU A 237 1.45 12.49 -3.47
CA GLU A 237 0.71 13.45 -2.66
C GLU A 237 -0.10 12.78 -1.53
N LEU A 238 -0.45 11.50 -1.70
CA LEU A 238 -1.22 10.73 -0.72
C LEU A 238 -0.34 9.78 0.12
N LEU A 239 0.95 9.70 -0.17
CA LEU A 239 1.90 8.94 0.64
C LEU A 239 2.44 9.80 1.77
N ILE A 240 2.80 9.16 2.88
CA ILE A 240 3.22 9.88 4.09
C ILE A 240 4.69 10.28 3.94
N PRO A 241 5.05 11.57 3.90
CA PRO A 241 6.42 11.97 4.23
C PRO A 241 6.70 11.53 5.66
N PRO A 242 7.75 10.72 5.93
CA PRO A 242 8.08 10.35 7.29
C PRO A 242 8.53 11.61 8.07
N SER A 243 8.24 11.66 9.36
CA SER A 243 8.72 12.73 10.24
C SER A 243 10.07 12.36 10.84
N VAL A 244 10.92 13.35 11.11
CA VAL A 244 12.04 13.13 12.04
C VAL A 244 11.43 13.09 13.45
N PRO A 245 11.62 12.02 14.24
CA PRO A 245 11.21 12.04 15.64
C PRO A 245 11.89 13.22 16.33
N SER A 246 11.10 14.05 17.01
CA SER A 246 11.58 15.16 17.84
C SER A 246 12.30 14.66 19.09
#